data_AF-A0A356TQM5-F1
#
_entry.id   AF-A0A356TQM5-F1
#
_cell.length_a   1.000
_cell.length_b   1.000
_cell.length_c   1.000
_cell.angle_alpha   90.00
_cell.angle_beta   90.00
_cell.angle_gamma   90.00
#
_symmetry.space_group_name_H-M   'P 1'
#
loop_
_entity.id
_entity.type
_entity.pdbx_description
1 polymer ?
#
loop_
_entity_poly.entity_id
_entity_poly.type
_entity_poly.pdbx_seq_one_letter_code
_entity_poly.pdbx_strand_id
1 'polypeptide(L)'
;EPVEGALAGQIRDCLSQRGAVFFRELTDATGGFSHDVLETLWDMVWAGEVTNDTLMPVRHLRGGDERPRGRQRLFKRATRRAGPPGSEGRWSLLPTVEGPTPTERAEALATQLLERHGVLTREAVQSEGIPGGFSAVYPVLKAMEQAGRVRRGYFVAGLGAAQFALPGAEDRLRKHREAEDEDEVRLIASDDPANVYGAAIRWPESSGRPARTAGARVVLRAGHLVGYVGKTGHSVTTFLPPVDEPLDHARAIAALVRGLADASGRGRNARAVLLKRVDGGDPAESVLAEPLRAAGFSATSRGFHRRVDAGDDAPAYLN
;
A
#
# COMPACT_ATOMS: atom_id res chain seq x y z
N GLU A 1 6.89 21.97 14.88
CA GLU A 1 6.71 23.24 15.61
C GLU A 1 5.23 23.56 15.59
N PRO A 2 4.70 24.34 16.54
CA PRO A 2 3.29 24.74 16.52
C PRO A 2 2.97 25.52 15.26
N VAL A 3 1.78 25.30 14.69
CA VAL A 3 1.27 26.06 13.56
C VAL A 3 1.07 27.51 13.98
N GLU A 4 1.73 28.39 13.24
CA GLU A 4 1.65 29.83 13.43
C GLU A 4 0.42 30.44 12.74
N GLY A 5 0.05 31.65 13.12
CA GLY A 5 -1.04 32.42 12.51
C GLY A 5 -2.24 32.66 13.43
N ALA A 6 -2.99 33.72 13.11
CA ALA A 6 -4.10 34.17 13.94
C ALA A 6 -5.21 33.12 14.07
N LEU A 7 -5.54 32.42 12.98
CA LEU A 7 -6.57 31.38 12.98
C LEU A 7 -6.16 30.17 13.83
N ALA A 8 -4.91 29.71 13.71
CA ALA A 8 -4.37 28.63 14.54
C ALA A 8 -4.38 29.00 16.03
N GLY A 9 -4.04 30.25 16.37
CA GLY A 9 -4.15 30.79 17.72
C GLY A 9 -5.59 30.73 18.26
N GLN A 10 -6.56 31.22 17.51
CA GLN A 10 -7.98 31.19 17.91
C GLN A 10 -8.53 29.77 18.09
N ILE A 11 -8.13 28.83 17.22
CA ILE A 11 -8.51 27.41 17.36
C ILE A 11 -7.92 26.84 18.65
N ARG A 12 -6.62 27.08 18.91
CA ARG A 12 -5.94 26.63 20.12
C ARG A 12 -6.60 27.19 21.38
N ASP A 13 -6.95 28.46 21.39
CA ASP A 13 -7.67 29.10 22.50
C ASP A 13 -9.03 28.46 22.73
N CYS A 14 -9.83 28.28 21.69
CA CYS A 14 -11.15 27.64 21.78
C CYS A 14 -11.07 26.22 22.35
N LEU A 15 -10.15 25.40 21.83
CA LEU A 15 -9.96 24.03 22.29
C LEU A 15 -9.40 23.94 23.70
N SER A 16 -8.53 24.88 24.10
CA SER A 16 -7.99 24.92 25.46
C SER A 16 -9.05 25.24 26.50
N GLN A 17 -10.01 26.10 26.16
CA GLN A 17 -11.08 26.54 27.07
C GLN A 17 -12.25 25.55 27.13
N ARG A 18 -12.59 24.92 25.99
CA ARG A 18 -13.81 24.10 25.84
C ARG A 18 -13.54 22.59 25.80
N GLY A 19 -12.29 22.18 25.64
CA GLY A 19 -11.94 20.79 25.41
C GLY A 19 -12.37 20.32 24.02
N ALA A 20 -12.89 19.09 23.95
CA ALA A 20 -13.29 18.48 22.67
C ALA A 20 -14.61 19.06 22.14
N VAL A 21 -14.60 19.70 20.98
CA VAL A 21 -15.78 20.35 20.37
C VAL A 21 -15.99 19.93 18.92
N PHE A 22 -17.22 20.06 18.41
CA PHE A 22 -17.49 19.78 17.00
C PHE A 22 -16.97 20.90 16.08
N PHE A 23 -16.71 20.57 14.81
CA PHE A 23 -16.21 21.52 13.81
C PHE A 23 -17.03 22.81 13.70
N ARG A 24 -18.36 22.72 13.81
CA ARG A 24 -19.24 23.90 13.77
C ARG A 24 -18.96 24.87 14.93
N GLU A 25 -18.66 24.36 16.11
CA GLU A 25 -18.36 25.21 17.27
C GLU A 25 -17.02 25.93 17.09
N LEU A 26 -16.07 25.33 16.37
CA LEU A 26 -14.83 25.97 15.99
C LEU A 26 -15.08 27.09 14.98
N THR A 27 -15.84 26.84 13.91
CA THR A 27 -16.16 27.89 12.93
C THR A 27 -16.94 29.05 13.55
N ASP A 28 -17.88 28.75 14.45
CA ASP A 28 -18.67 29.77 15.14
C ASP A 28 -17.80 30.59 16.11
N ALA A 29 -16.81 29.97 16.76
CA ALA A 29 -15.91 30.64 17.71
C ALA A 29 -14.82 31.48 17.02
N THR A 30 -14.28 31.04 15.88
CA THR A 30 -13.23 31.78 15.15
C THR A 30 -13.79 32.80 14.17
N GLY A 31 -15.04 32.63 13.72
CA GLY A 31 -15.60 33.42 12.61
C GLY A 31 -14.93 33.15 11.26
N GLY A 32 -14.06 32.13 11.18
CA GLY A 32 -13.32 31.77 9.97
C GLY A 32 -14.15 31.00 8.95
N PHE A 33 -13.75 31.04 7.68
CA PHE A 33 -14.38 30.24 6.64
C PHE A 33 -14.13 28.75 6.88
N SER A 34 -15.13 27.91 6.60
CA SER A 34 -15.04 26.48 6.90
C SER A 34 -13.88 25.77 6.20
N HIS A 35 -13.48 26.20 5.00
CA HIS A 35 -12.32 25.61 4.32
C HIS A 35 -11.03 25.91 5.09
N ASP A 36 -10.79 27.17 5.42
CA ASP A 36 -9.57 27.64 6.11
C ASP A 36 -9.44 27.04 7.51
N VAL A 37 -10.56 26.92 8.24
CA VAL A 37 -10.59 26.26 9.55
C VAL A 37 -10.24 24.78 9.41
N LEU A 38 -10.78 24.08 8.40
CA LEU A 38 -10.47 22.67 8.18
C LEU A 38 -9.02 22.46 7.75
N GLU A 39 -8.51 23.30 6.85
CA GLU A 39 -7.11 23.28 6.42
C GLU A 39 -6.16 23.52 7.60
N THR A 40 -6.42 24.55 8.41
CA THR A 40 -5.63 24.85 9.61
C THR A 40 -5.70 23.70 10.63
N LEU A 41 -6.87 23.06 10.80
CA LEU A 41 -6.97 21.87 11.65
C LEU A 41 -6.08 20.73 11.13
N TRP A 42 -6.02 20.51 9.82
CA TRP A 42 -5.12 19.51 9.25
C TRP A 42 -3.66 19.86 9.46
N ASP A 43 -3.27 21.12 9.29
CA ASP A 43 -1.90 21.56 9.60
C ASP A 43 -1.57 21.32 11.08
N MET A 44 -2.51 21.64 11.98
CA MET A 44 -2.35 21.39 13.43
C MET A 44 -2.30 19.88 13.76
N VAL A 45 -3.02 19.03 13.03
CA VAL A 45 -2.90 17.57 13.13
C VAL A 45 -1.51 17.12 12.70
N TRP A 46 -1.00 17.61 11.57
CA TRP A 46 0.34 17.27 11.09
C TRP A 46 1.45 17.80 11.99
N ALA A 47 1.22 18.91 12.69
CA ALA A 47 2.09 19.44 13.73
C ALA A 47 2.00 18.68 15.07
N GLY A 48 1.02 17.77 15.22
CA GLY A 48 0.82 16.99 16.44
C GLY A 48 0.14 17.78 17.57
N GLU A 49 -0.60 18.84 17.25
CA GLU A 49 -1.26 19.70 18.23
C GLU A 49 -2.71 19.33 18.50
N VAL A 50 -3.41 18.79 17.49
CA VAL A 50 -4.84 18.51 17.54
C VAL A 50 -5.09 17.06 17.14
N THR A 51 -6.12 16.45 17.72
CA THR A 51 -6.61 15.12 17.36
C THR A 51 -8.14 15.12 17.19
N ASN A 52 -8.67 14.01 16.68
CA ASN A 52 -10.09 13.78 16.47
C ASN A 52 -10.52 12.46 17.13
N ASP A 53 -11.73 12.42 17.69
CA ASP A 53 -12.28 11.22 18.33
C ASP A 53 -12.78 10.15 17.34
N THR A 54 -12.69 10.40 16.03
CA THR A 54 -13.06 9.47 14.97
C THR A 54 -11.99 9.38 13.87
N LEU A 55 -12.02 8.27 13.12
CA LEU A 55 -11.21 8.11 11.90
C LEU A 55 -11.93 8.60 10.63
N MET A 56 -13.09 9.24 10.76
CA MET A 56 -13.86 9.71 9.60
C MET A 56 -13.14 10.80 8.80
N PRO A 57 -12.48 11.80 9.42
CA PRO A 57 -11.66 12.78 8.71
C PRO A 57 -10.60 12.14 7.79
N VAL A 58 -9.84 11.19 8.31
CA VAL A 58 -8.77 10.49 7.57
C VAL A 58 -9.33 9.68 6.41
N ARG A 59 -10.51 9.07 6.55
CA ARG A 59 -11.15 8.31 5.46
C ARG A 59 -11.49 9.18 4.25
N HIS A 60 -11.85 10.45 4.47
CA HIS A 60 -12.08 11.41 3.40
C HIS A 60 -10.78 11.78 2.67
N LEU A 61 -9.66 11.94 3.38
CA LEU A 61 -8.34 12.20 2.75
C LEU A 61 -7.86 11.08 1.82
N ARG A 62 -8.20 9.82 2.11
CA ARG A 62 -7.74 8.66 1.30
C ARG A 62 -8.47 8.50 -0.05
N GLY A 63 -9.24 9.51 -0.48
CA GLY A 63 -9.99 9.44 -1.74
C GLY A 63 -11.09 8.38 -1.70
N GLY A 64 -11.57 8.02 -0.50
CA GLY A 64 -12.70 7.14 -0.27
C GLY A 64 -14.02 7.81 -0.63
N ASP A 65 -14.13 8.32 -1.85
CA ASP A 65 -15.42 8.51 -2.49
C ASP A 65 -15.90 7.10 -2.85
N GLU A 66 -16.33 6.35 -1.83
CA GLU A 66 -17.25 5.24 -2.04
C GLU A 66 -18.49 5.84 -2.68
N ARG A 67 -18.46 6.05 -3.99
CA ARG A 67 -19.68 6.12 -4.77
C ARG A 67 -20.38 4.81 -4.46
N PRO A 68 -21.52 4.82 -3.75
CA PRO A 68 -22.19 3.58 -3.41
C PRO A 68 -22.60 2.93 -4.73
N ARG A 69 -21.88 1.89 -5.15
CA ARG A 69 -22.33 0.99 -6.21
C ARG A 69 -23.43 0.14 -5.59
N GLY A 70 -24.62 0.72 -5.52
CA GLY A 70 -25.76 0.09 -4.88
C GLY A 70 -26.89 1.08 -4.71
N ARG A 71 -27.83 1.03 -5.64
CA ARG A 71 -29.10 1.75 -5.61
C ARG A 71 -29.97 1.18 -4.49
N GLN A 72 -29.60 1.37 -3.23
CA GLN A 72 -30.39 0.97 -2.06
C GLN A 72 -29.81 1.56 -0.77
N ARG A 73 -30.21 2.81 -0.48
CA ARG A 73 -30.57 3.28 0.88
C ARG A 73 -31.13 4.70 0.79
N LEU A 74 -32.33 4.79 0.24
CA LEU A 74 -33.33 5.69 0.82
C LEU A 74 -33.43 5.30 2.32
N PHE A 75 -33.41 6.29 3.21
CA PHE A 75 -33.56 6.14 4.66
C PHE A 75 -32.33 5.68 5.46
N LYS A 76 -31.27 6.49 5.48
CA LYS A 76 -30.59 6.81 6.76
C LYS A 76 -30.36 8.31 6.83
N ARG A 77 -31.01 8.92 7.82
CA ARG A 77 -31.00 10.33 8.20
C ARG A 77 -29.72 11.04 7.73
N ALA A 78 -29.89 12.03 6.87
CA ALA A 78 -29.02 13.18 6.84
C ALA A 78 -29.11 13.84 8.22
N THR A 79 -28.38 13.31 9.20
CA THR A 79 -27.85 14.15 10.27
C THR A 79 -27.11 15.24 9.52
N ARG A 80 -27.64 16.47 9.56
CA ARG A 80 -27.04 17.66 8.95
C ARG A 80 -25.53 17.55 9.13
N ARG A 81 -24.78 17.32 8.04
CA ARG A 81 -23.32 17.37 8.10
C ARG A 81 -23.01 18.78 8.60
N ALA A 82 -22.53 18.90 9.83
CA ALA A 82 -22.22 20.17 10.47
C ALA A 82 -20.83 20.65 10.01
N GLY A 83 -20.58 20.58 8.70
CA GLY A 83 -19.30 20.93 8.09
C GLY A 83 -18.99 20.18 6.79
N PRO A 84 -17.91 20.58 6.10
CA PRO A 84 -17.40 19.93 4.89
C PRO A 84 -16.93 18.48 5.16
N PRO A 85 -16.89 17.61 4.14
CA PRO A 85 -16.30 16.28 4.27
C PRO A 85 -14.88 16.35 4.84
N GLY A 86 -14.56 15.51 5.81
CA GLY A 86 -13.29 15.58 6.52
C GLY A 86 -13.35 16.33 7.85
N SER A 87 -14.47 16.96 8.18
CA SER A 87 -14.65 17.72 9.44
C SER A 87 -15.37 16.94 10.54
N GLU A 88 -15.70 15.67 10.30
CA GLU A 88 -16.50 14.86 11.22
C GLU A 88 -15.81 14.59 12.56
N GLY A 89 -16.61 14.36 13.60
CA GLY A 89 -16.10 14.10 14.96
C GLY A 89 -15.86 15.37 15.76
N ARG A 90 -15.33 15.19 16.97
CA ARG A 90 -14.90 16.26 17.86
C ARG A 90 -13.39 16.40 17.78
N TRP A 91 -12.95 17.64 17.73
CA TRP A 91 -11.55 18.03 17.69
C TRP A 91 -11.11 18.48 19.08
N SER A 92 -9.91 18.09 19.50
CA SER A 92 -9.35 18.43 20.80
C SER A 92 -7.84 18.64 20.72
N LEU A 93 -7.29 19.48 21.59
CA LEU A 93 -5.84 19.59 21.72
C LEU A 93 -5.24 18.29 22.24
N LEU A 94 -4.10 17.93 21.68
CA LEU A 94 -3.20 16.94 22.27
C LEU A 94 -2.48 17.60 23.45
N PRO A 95 -2.22 16.85 24.53
CA PRO A 95 -1.41 17.35 25.63
C PRO A 95 -0.04 17.79 25.12
N THR A 96 0.43 18.96 25.58
CA THR A 96 1.80 19.40 25.30
C THR A 96 2.76 18.51 26.07
N VAL A 97 3.26 17.47 25.41
CA VAL A 97 4.39 16.66 25.88
C VAL A 97 5.63 17.19 25.19
N GLU A 98 6.77 17.25 25.88
CA GLU A 98 8.05 17.50 25.22
C GLU A 98 8.21 16.49 24.07
N GLY A 99 8.12 16.99 22.84
CA GLY A 99 8.21 16.16 21.66
C GLY A 99 9.62 15.59 21.49
N PRO A 100 9.78 14.48 20.75
CA PRO A 100 11.09 13.89 20.53
C PRO A 100 12.04 14.91 19.90
N THR A 101 13.30 14.89 20.29
CA THR A 101 14.38 15.66 19.67
C THR A 101 14.50 15.31 18.18
N PRO A 102 15.11 16.17 17.35
CA PRO A 102 15.36 15.86 15.95
C PRO A 102 16.11 14.52 15.75
N THR A 103 17.05 14.20 16.65
CA THR A 103 17.80 12.95 16.62
C THR A 103 16.91 11.74 16.92
N GLU A 104 16.06 11.82 17.95
CA GLU A 104 15.11 10.74 18.27
C GLU A 104 14.11 10.51 17.13
N ARG A 105 13.63 11.58 16.48
CA ARG A 105 12.78 11.45 15.28
C ARG A 105 13.51 10.75 14.13
N ALA A 106 14.76 11.14 13.86
CA ALA A 106 15.55 10.53 12.80
C ALA A 106 15.88 9.05 13.10
N GLU A 107 16.15 8.70 14.36
CA GLU A 107 16.33 7.31 14.79
C GLU A 107 15.07 6.47 14.68
N ALA A 108 13.92 6.99 15.14
CA ALA A 108 12.64 6.31 15.00
C ALA A 108 12.31 6.07 13.53
N LEU A 109 12.54 7.07 12.67
CA LEU A 109 12.35 6.94 11.22
C LEU A 109 13.28 5.87 10.62
N ALA A 110 14.57 5.90 10.94
CA ALA A 110 15.55 4.93 10.45
C ALA A 110 15.16 3.50 10.89
N THR A 111 14.73 3.34 12.14
CA THR A 111 14.28 2.06 12.70
C THR A 111 13.04 1.54 11.97
N GLN A 112 12.02 2.39 11.77
CA GLN A 112 10.81 2.02 11.04
C GLN A 112 11.13 1.57 9.60
N LEU A 113 12.05 2.26 8.93
CA LEU A 113 12.48 1.91 7.57
C LEU A 113 13.21 0.57 7.54
N LEU A 114 14.11 0.32 8.51
CA LEU A 114 14.81 -0.96 8.64
C LEU A 114 13.86 -2.13 8.92
N GLU A 115 12.89 -1.95 9.81
CA GLU A 115 11.91 -2.98 10.14
C GLU A 115 10.99 -3.31 8.95
N ARG A 116 10.60 -2.29 8.18
CA ARG A 116 9.73 -2.46 7.01
C ARG A 116 10.43 -3.14 5.84
N HIS A 117 11.66 -2.70 5.52
CA HIS A 117 12.36 -3.16 4.31
C HIS A 117 13.26 -4.37 4.59
N GLY A 118 13.65 -4.61 5.84
CA GLY A 118 14.60 -5.66 6.25
C GLY A 118 16.04 -5.36 5.83
N VAL A 119 16.25 -5.09 4.55
CA VAL A 119 17.46 -4.49 3.96
C VAL A 119 17.09 -3.13 3.40
N LEU A 120 17.55 -2.08 4.06
CA LEU A 120 17.32 -0.71 3.66
C LEU A 120 18.36 -0.25 2.64
N THR A 121 17.90 0.14 1.46
CA THR A 121 18.73 0.70 0.38
C THR A 121 18.39 2.17 0.15
N ARG A 122 19.28 2.89 -0.55
CA ARG A 122 19.03 4.29 -0.93
C ARG A 122 17.75 4.43 -1.77
N GLU A 123 17.55 3.50 -2.70
CA GLU A 123 16.41 3.45 -3.62
C GLU A 123 15.10 3.20 -2.87
N ALA A 124 15.10 2.31 -1.87
CA ALA A 124 13.95 2.06 -1.00
C ALA A 124 13.53 3.33 -0.23
N VAL A 125 14.49 4.05 0.38
CA VAL A 125 14.21 5.31 1.07
C VAL A 125 13.66 6.38 0.13
N GLN A 126 14.18 6.45 -1.10
CA GLN A 126 13.67 7.39 -2.10
C GLN A 126 12.21 7.09 -2.47
N SER A 127 11.82 5.82 -2.53
CA SER A 127 10.45 5.40 -2.83
C SER A 127 9.43 5.72 -1.72
N GLU A 128 9.90 5.89 -0.47
CA GLU A 128 9.09 6.23 0.70
C GLU A 128 8.73 7.74 0.77
N GLY A 129 9.32 8.57 -0.09
CA GLY A 129 9.03 10.00 -0.12
C GLY A 129 9.52 10.75 1.12
N ILE A 130 10.55 10.23 1.80
CA ILE A 130 11.11 10.86 3.00
C ILE A 130 11.68 12.25 2.66
N PRO A 131 11.28 13.32 3.38
CA PRO A 131 11.89 14.63 3.21
C PRO A 131 13.42 14.59 3.41
N GLY A 132 14.18 15.15 2.46
CA GLY A 132 15.64 15.06 2.45
C GLY A 132 16.21 13.70 2.00
N GLY A 133 15.33 12.73 1.70
CA GLY A 133 15.68 11.42 1.17
C GLY A 133 16.65 10.65 2.07
N PHE A 134 17.57 9.92 1.46
CA PHE A 134 18.54 9.08 2.18
C PHE A 134 19.47 9.88 3.10
N SER A 135 19.78 11.13 2.75
CA SER A 135 20.64 12.00 3.57
C SER A 135 20.04 12.33 4.94
N ALA A 136 18.71 12.30 5.07
CA ALA A 136 18.03 12.56 6.34
C ALA A 136 18.25 11.44 7.36
N VAL A 137 18.47 10.21 6.91
CA VAL A 137 18.62 9.02 7.79
C VAL A 137 20.05 8.47 7.84
N TYR A 138 20.89 8.80 6.86
CA TYR A 138 22.25 8.26 6.75
C TYR A 138 23.14 8.51 7.98
N PRO A 139 23.19 9.72 8.59
CA PRO A 139 24.02 9.94 9.78
C PRO A 139 23.63 9.01 10.94
N VAL A 140 22.34 8.77 11.11
CA VAL A 140 21.82 7.87 12.15
C VAL A 140 22.12 6.42 11.82
N LEU A 141 21.93 5.98 10.58
CA LEU A 141 22.31 4.62 10.13
C LEU A 141 23.80 4.34 10.34
N LYS A 142 24.67 5.33 10.07
CA LYS A 142 26.10 5.24 10.33
C LYS A 142 26.42 5.14 11.82
N ALA A 143 25.74 5.93 12.66
CA ALA A 143 25.90 5.83 14.11
C ALA A 143 25.41 4.48 14.65
N MET A 144 24.29 3.97 14.14
CA MET A 144 23.76 2.64 14.46
C MET A 144 24.73 1.53 14.03
N GLU A 145 25.41 1.67 12.88
CA GLU A 145 26.44 0.73 12.41
C GLU A 145 27.62 0.71 13.39
N GLN A 146 28.13 1.88 13.78
CA GLN A 146 29.23 2.01 14.75
C GLN A 146 28.87 1.42 16.11
N ALA A 147 27.61 1.55 16.53
CA ALA A 147 27.07 0.94 17.74
C ALA A 147 26.75 -0.56 17.60
N GLY A 148 26.94 -1.16 16.42
CA GLY A 148 26.64 -2.57 16.16
C GLY A 148 25.14 -2.91 16.09
N ARG A 149 24.25 -1.90 16.06
CA ARG A 149 22.78 -2.08 16.00
C ARG A 149 22.29 -2.44 14.60
N VAL A 150 23.08 -2.13 13.57
CA VAL A 150 22.82 -2.49 12.17
C VAL A 150 24.11 -2.97 11.52
N ARG A 151 23.98 -3.75 10.43
CA ARG A 151 25.09 -4.17 9.57
C ARG A 151 25.01 -3.43 8.26
N ARG A 152 26.14 -2.86 7.82
CA ARG A 152 26.31 -2.30 6.47
C ARG A 152 26.99 -3.32 5.58
N GLY A 153 26.50 -3.52 4.37
CA GLY A 153 27.05 -4.53 3.47
C GLY A 153 26.44 -4.51 2.07
N TYR A 154 26.85 -5.47 1.25
CA TYR A 154 26.29 -5.70 -0.08
C TYR A 154 25.32 -6.87 -0.02
N PHE A 155 24.03 -6.59 0.17
CA PHE A 155 22.99 -7.60 0.26
C PHE A 155 22.28 -7.80 -1.09
N VAL A 156 22.09 -6.72 -1.84
CA VAL A 156 21.39 -6.70 -3.14
C VAL A 156 22.37 -6.37 -4.25
N ALA A 157 22.44 -7.24 -5.25
CA ALA A 157 23.26 -7.05 -6.44
C ALA A 157 22.75 -5.90 -7.31
N GLY A 158 23.66 -5.20 -7.99
CA GLY A 158 23.32 -4.09 -8.89
C GLY A 158 22.96 -2.76 -8.20
N LEU A 159 22.92 -2.73 -6.86
CA LEU A 159 22.70 -1.51 -6.07
C LEU A 159 23.99 -1.03 -5.40
N GLY A 160 23.99 0.24 -4.98
CA GLY A 160 25.14 0.85 -4.30
C GLY A 160 25.46 0.23 -2.94
N ALA A 161 26.65 0.51 -2.41
CA ALA A 161 27.18 -0.07 -1.16
C ALA A 161 26.47 0.39 0.13
N ALA A 162 25.69 1.46 0.07
CA ALA A 162 25.00 2.03 1.21
C ALA A 162 23.71 1.25 1.51
N GLN A 163 23.85 -0.01 1.90
CA GLN A 163 22.75 -0.88 2.28
C GLN A 163 22.93 -1.28 3.75
N PHE A 164 21.86 -1.14 4.52
CA PHE A 164 21.85 -1.38 5.96
C PHE A 164 20.79 -2.40 6.30
N ALA A 165 21.09 -3.33 7.19
CA ALA A 165 20.14 -4.33 7.62
C ALA A 165 20.21 -4.53 9.14
N LEU A 166 19.10 -4.97 9.72
CA LEU A 166 19.09 -5.42 11.12
C LEU A 166 19.95 -6.68 11.27
N PRO A 167 20.61 -6.88 12.43
CA PRO A 167 21.34 -8.11 12.71
C PRO A 167 20.48 -9.36 12.45
N GLY A 168 21.10 -10.39 11.85
CA GLY A 168 20.40 -11.63 11.46
C GLY A 168 19.66 -11.56 10.11
N ALA A 169 19.63 -10.41 9.42
CA ALA A 169 19.10 -10.35 8.06
C ALA A 169 19.89 -11.23 7.08
N GLU A 170 21.23 -11.26 7.18
CA GLU A 170 22.10 -12.13 6.38
C GLU A 170 21.76 -13.62 6.52
N ASP A 171 21.51 -14.09 7.74
CA ASP A 171 21.16 -15.49 8.00
C ASP A 171 19.76 -15.82 7.46
N ARG A 172 18.81 -14.88 7.56
CA ARG A 172 17.48 -15.06 6.94
C ARG A 172 17.58 -15.11 5.42
N LEU A 173 18.38 -14.24 4.81
CA LEU A 173 18.62 -14.26 3.35
C LEU A 173 19.30 -15.55 2.91
N ARG A 174 20.24 -16.08 3.71
CA ARG A 174 20.89 -17.37 3.43
C ARG A 174 19.89 -18.52 3.54
N LYS A 175 19.08 -18.57 4.59
CA LYS A 175 18.02 -19.57 4.77
C LYS A 175 17.02 -19.58 3.63
N HIS A 176 16.60 -18.41 3.14
CA HIS A 176 15.69 -18.34 1.99
C HIS A 176 16.33 -18.77 0.68
N ARG A 177 17.65 -18.63 0.54
CA ARG A 177 18.38 -19.18 -0.63
C ARG A 177 18.45 -20.70 -0.59
N GLU A 178 18.50 -21.29 0.60
CA GLU A 178 18.56 -22.74 0.81
C GLU A 178 17.17 -23.40 0.81
N ALA A 179 16.11 -22.63 1.10
CA ALA A 179 14.74 -23.10 1.02
C ALA A 179 14.29 -23.22 -0.44
N GLU A 180 13.95 -24.44 -0.87
CA GLU A 180 13.46 -24.75 -2.23
C GLU A 180 12.00 -24.27 -2.48
N ASP A 181 11.58 -23.17 -1.87
CA ASP A 181 10.21 -22.64 -2.04
C ASP A 181 10.08 -21.85 -3.36
N GLU A 182 10.56 -22.44 -4.46
CA GLU A 182 10.66 -21.85 -5.80
C GLU A 182 9.28 -21.51 -6.41
N ASP A 183 8.21 -22.04 -5.83
CA ASP A 183 6.85 -21.93 -6.34
C ASP A 183 5.91 -21.16 -5.41
N GLU A 184 6.43 -20.49 -4.37
CA GLU A 184 5.60 -19.62 -3.53
C GLU A 184 5.01 -18.47 -4.34
N VAL A 185 3.68 -18.35 -4.37
CA VAL A 185 2.96 -17.32 -5.12
C VAL A 185 2.40 -16.26 -4.18
N ARG A 186 2.72 -15.00 -4.43
CA ARG A 186 2.18 -13.85 -3.70
C ARG A 186 1.47 -12.89 -4.65
N LEU A 187 0.22 -12.57 -4.36
CA LEU A 187 -0.51 -11.47 -4.98
C LEU A 187 -0.58 -10.30 -4.00
N ILE A 188 0.15 -9.23 -4.28
CA ILE A 188 0.20 -8.04 -3.43
C ILE A 188 -0.18 -6.79 -4.22
N ALA A 189 -0.58 -5.72 -3.52
CA ALA A 189 -0.82 -4.44 -4.18
C ALA A 189 0.49 -3.90 -4.78
N SER A 190 0.43 -3.22 -5.93
CA SER A 190 1.66 -2.76 -6.59
C SER A 190 2.35 -1.62 -5.83
N ASP A 191 1.59 -0.89 -5.00
CA ASP A 191 2.08 0.15 -4.10
C ASP A 191 2.41 -0.36 -2.68
N ASP A 192 2.26 -1.67 -2.42
CA ASP A 192 2.64 -2.28 -1.15
C ASP A 192 4.16 -2.17 -0.91
N PRO A 193 4.64 -1.78 0.29
CA PRO A 193 6.07 -1.72 0.59
C PRO A 193 6.82 -3.05 0.39
N ALA A 194 6.16 -4.20 0.50
CA ALA A 194 6.76 -5.50 0.23
C ALA A 194 7.07 -5.72 -1.26
N ASN A 195 6.42 -4.98 -2.17
CA ASN A 195 6.79 -4.98 -3.58
C ASN A 195 8.05 -4.13 -3.78
N VAL A 196 9.17 -4.74 -4.17
CA VAL A 196 10.42 -4.02 -4.46
C VAL A 196 10.46 -3.43 -5.87
N TYR A 197 9.63 -3.92 -6.79
CA TYR A 197 9.60 -3.45 -8.17
C TYR A 197 8.96 -2.06 -8.29
N GLY A 198 9.59 -1.20 -9.08
CA GLY A 198 9.26 0.21 -9.18
C GLY A 198 9.64 1.03 -7.94
N ALA A 199 10.36 0.44 -7.00
CA ALA A 199 10.86 1.07 -5.78
C ALA A 199 12.39 0.87 -5.69
N ALA A 200 12.83 -0.14 -4.96
CA ALA A 200 14.26 -0.48 -4.84
C ALA A 200 14.84 -1.03 -6.14
N ILE A 201 14.03 -1.70 -6.95
CA ILE A 201 14.42 -2.30 -8.24
C ILE A 201 13.54 -1.71 -9.34
N ARG A 202 14.10 -1.48 -10.53
CA ARG A 202 13.34 -1.00 -11.69
C ARG A 202 12.34 -2.05 -12.16
N TRP A 203 11.26 -1.58 -12.79
CA TRP A 203 10.39 -2.48 -13.54
C TRP A 203 11.17 -3.11 -14.70
N PRO A 204 11.02 -4.41 -14.96
CA PRO A 204 11.55 -5.02 -16.18
C PRO A 204 10.88 -4.42 -17.43
N GLU A 205 11.55 -4.53 -18.57
CA GLU A 205 10.98 -4.15 -19.86
C GLU A 205 9.76 -5.04 -20.18
N SER A 206 8.71 -4.44 -20.72
CA SER A 206 7.48 -5.14 -21.07
C SER A 206 6.67 -4.35 -22.10
N SER A 207 5.64 -4.98 -22.66
CA SER A 207 4.64 -4.32 -23.53
C SER A 207 3.74 -3.35 -22.75
N GLY A 208 3.70 -3.46 -21.43
CA GLY A 208 2.87 -2.66 -20.55
C GLY A 208 3.60 -1.44 -19.96
N ARG A 209 2.88 -0.74 -19.08
CA ARG A 209 3.43 0.36 -18.26
C ARG A 209 3.13 0.08 -16.79
N PRO A 210 3.86 -0.87 -16.16
CA PRO A 210 3.68 -1.16 -14.75
C PRO A 210 3.99 0.08 -13.91
N ALA A 211 3.24 0.26 -12.83
CA ALA A 211 3.40 1.38 -11.92
C ALA A 211 2.96 0.99 -10.50
N ARG A 212 3.60 1.62 -9.51
CA ARG A 212 3.14 1.56 -8.12
C ARG A 212 1.92 2.45 -7.99
N THR A 213 0.73 1.87 -7.92
CA THR A 213 -0.49 2.66 -7.75
C THR A 213 -1.59 1.86 -7.10
N ALA A 214 -2.33 2.51 -6.21
CA ALA A 214 -3.53 1.99 -5.59
C ALA A 214 -4.46 1.29 -6.60
N GLY A 215 -4.87 0.07 -6.25
CA GLY A 215 -5.75 -0.78 -7.03
C GLY A 215 -5.04 -1.67 -8.05
N ALA A 216 -3.80 -1.36 -8.45
CA ALA A 216 -2.98 -2.29 -9.23
C ALA A 216 -2.33 -3.34 -8.32
N ARG A 217 -1.97 -4.48 -8.89
CA ARG A 217 -1.39 -5.61 -8.15
C ARG A 217 -0.23 -6.22 -8.93
N VAL A 218 0.66 -6.91 -8.23
CA VAL A 218 1.72 -7.72 -8.82
C VAL A 218 1.56 -9.17 -8.35
N VAL A 219 1.88 -10.10 -9.23
CA VAL A 219 2.03 -11.52 -8.92
C VAL A 219 3.52 -11.83 -8.89
N LEU A 220 3.98 -12.32 -7.75
CA LEU A 220 5.36 -12.74 -7.52
C LEU A 220 5.41 -14.26 -7.36
N ARG A 221 6.40 -14.90 -7.99
CA ARG A 221 6.77 -16.30 -7.78
C ARG A 221 8.16 -16.35 -7.16
N ALA A 222 8.27 -16.82 -5.92
CA ALA A 222 9.54 -16.83 -5.17
C ALA A 222 10.28 -15.47 -5.26
N GLY A 223 9.54 -14.37 -5.12
CA GLY A 223 10.05 -13.00 -5.22
C GLY A 223 10.24 -12.45 -6.64
N HIS A 224 10.18 -13.27 -7.69
CA HIS A 224 10.28 -12.83 -9.09
C HIS A 224 8.93 -12.34 -9.60
N LEU A 225 8.90 -11.16 -10.22
CA LEU A 225 7.72 -10.62 -10.88
C LEU A 225 7.35 -11.50 -12.08
N VAL A 226 6.15 -12.09 -12.05
CA VAL A 226 5.60 -12.88 -13.18
C VAL A 226 4.40 -12.20 -13.84
N GLY A 227 3.77 -11.24 -13.16
CA GLY A 227 2.70 -10.44 -13.76
C GLY A 227 2.36 -9.16 -13.02
N TYR A 228 1.87 -8.19 -13.77
CA TYR A 228 1.30 -6.93 -13.27
C TYR A 228 -0.16 -6.84 -13.69
N VAL A 229 -1.05 -6.68 -12.71
CA VAL A 229 -2.49 -6.49 -12.91
C VAL A 229 -2.80 -5.00 -12.81
N GLY A 230 -3.33 -4.41 -13.88
CA GLY A 230 -3.69 -2.99 -13.91
C GLY A 230 -4.77 -2.62 -12.90
N LYS A 231 -4.91 -1.31 -12.59
CA LYS A 231 -5.80 -0.79 -11.53
C LYS A 231 -7.26 -1.26 -11.60
N THR A 232 -7.75 -1.54 -12.81
CA THR A 232 -9.13 -1.99 -13.04
C THR A 232 -9.32 -3.50 -12.84
N GLY A 233 -8.24 -4.27 -12.73
CA GLY A 233 -8.26 -5.73 -12.75
C GLY A 233 -8.47 -6.35 -14.13
N HIS A 234 -8.65 -5.54 -15.18
CA HIS A 234 -9.04 -6.01 -16.51
C HIS A 234 -7.89 -6.31 -17.46
N SER A 235 -6.66 -5.98 -17.10
CA SER A 235 -5.49 -6.15 -17.97
C SER A 235 -4.35 -6.72 -17.17
N VAL A 236 -3.64 -7.68 -17.75
CA VAL A 236 -2.42 -8.25 -17.20
C VAL A 236 -1.28 -7.99 -18.18
N THR A 237 -0.14 -7.56 -17.65
CA THR A 237 1.15 -7.56 -18.33
C THR A 237 1.99 -8.69 -17.73
N THR A 238 2.53 -9.56 -18.57
CA THR A 238 3.28 -10.73 -18.15
C THR A 238 4.78 -10.44 -18.10
N PHE A 239 5.48 -11.14 -17.22
CA PHE A 239 6.93 -11.08 -17.05
C PHE A 239 7.43 -12.52 -16.96
N LEU A 240 7.28 -13.26 -18.05
CA LEU A 240 7.60 -14.69 -18.09
C LEU A 240 9.09 -14.90 -18.42
N PRO A 241 9.73 -15.92 -17.84
CA PRO A 241 11.05 -16.37 -18.26
C PRO A 241 11.09 -16.69 -19.76
N PRO A 242 12.27 -16.72 -20.39
CA PRO A 242 12.44 -17.16 -21.77
C PRO A 242 11.87 -18.57 -22.04
N VAL A 243 11.41 -18.82 -23.27
CA VAL A 243 10.72 -20.08 -23.65
C VAL A 243 11.69 -21.27 -23.77
N ASP A 244 12.99 -21.01 -23.94
CA ASP A 244 14.07 -21.99 -23.95
C ASP A 244 14.37 -22.59 -22.56
N GLU A 245 13.76 -22.05 -21.51
CA GLU A 245 13.68 -22.65 -20.17
C GLU A 245 12.26 -23.17 -19.88
N PRO A 246 11.81 -24.27 -20.53
CA PRO A 246 10.39 -24.62 -20.61
C PRO A 246 9.75 -24.94 -19.26
N LEU A 247 10.52 -25.54 -18.32
CA LEU A 247 10.03 -25.84 -16.98
C LEU A 247 9.76 -24.57 -16.18
N ASP A 248 10.70 -23.63 -16.19
CA ASP A 248 10.58 -22.38 -15.44
C ASP A 248 9.49 -21.47 -16.04
N HIS A 249 9.43 -21.41 -17.37
CA HIS A 249 8.37 -20.74 -18.10
C HIS A 249 6.98 -21.27 -17.73
N ALA A 250 6.80 -22.60 -17.73
CA ALA A 250 5.53 -23.23 -17.36
C ALA A 250 5.15 -22.96 -15.89
N ARG A 251 6.12 -23.02 -14.97
CA ARG A 251 5.90 -22.70 -13.55
C ARG A 251 5.53 -21.24 -13.33
N ALA A 252 6.15 -20.31 -14.05
CA ALA A 252 5.80 -18.88 -14.01
C ALA A 252 4.38 -18.62 -14.51
N ILE A 253 3.96 -19.27 -15.61
CA ILE A 253 2.58 -19.22 -16.10
C ILE A 253 1.61 -19.75 -15.04
N ALA A 254 1.90 -20.91 -14.46
CA ALA A 254 1.06 -21.52 -13.43
C ALA A 254 0.93 -20.61 -12.19
N ALA A 255 2.02 -19.97 -11.77
CA ALA A 255 2.03 -19.03 -10.67
C ALA A 255 1.21 -17.77 -10.97
N LEU A 256 1.36 -17.19 -12.16
CA LEU A 256 0.55 -16.05 -12.60
C LEU A 256 -0.94 -16.36 -12.56
N VAL A 257 -1.34 -17.49 -13.15
CA VAL A 257 -2.73 -17.93 -13.20
C VAL A 257 -3.28 -18.23 -11.80
N ARG A 258 -2.49 -18.86 -10.93
CA ARG A 258 -2.86 -19.08 -9.52
C ARG A 258 -3.08 -17.76 -8.80
N GLY A 259 -2.19 -16.78 -8.96
CA GLY A 259 -2.36 -15.45 -8.38
C GLY A 259 -3.62 -14.73 -8.89
N LEU A 260 -3.94 -14.84 -10.18
CA LEU A 260 -5.17 -14.30 -10.75
C LEU A 260 -6.42 -15.02 -10.25
N ALA A 261 -6.33 -16.33 -10.05
CA ALA A 261 -7.40 -17.13 -9.47
C ALA A 261 -7.64 -16.75 -7.99
N ASP A 262 -6.59 -16.60 -7.19
CA ASP A 262 -6.71 -16.20 -5.78
C ASP A 262 -7.26 -14.78 -5.64
N ALA A 263 -7.05 -13.91 -6.64
CA ALA A 263 -7.65 -12.58 -6.70
C ALA A 263 -9.19 -12.61 -6.73
N SER A 264 -9.79 -13.71 -7.21
CA SER A 264 -11.24 -13.92 -7.17
C SER A 264 -11.76 -14.16 -5.75
N GLY A 265 -10.89 -14.36 -4.76
CA GLY A 265 -11.28 -14.62 -3.37
C GLY A 265 -12.00 -15.96 -3.17
N ARG A 266 -12.37 -16.26 -1.92
CA ARG A 266 -13.19 -17.42 -1.55
C ARG A 266 -14.32 -16.99 -0.60
N GLY A 267 -15.41 -17.77 -0.55
CA GLY A 267 -16.55 -17.54 0.35
C GLY A 267 -17.18 -16.15 0.18
N ARG A 268 -17.45 -15.44 1.30
CA ARG A 268 -18.12 -14.12 1.31
C ARG A 268 -17.33 -13.01 0.61
N ASN A 269 -16.04 -13.24 0.34
CA ASN A 269 -15.15 -12.30 -0.34
C ASN A 269 -14.96 -12.64 -1.82
N ALA A 270 -15.73 -13.59 -2.37
CA ALA A 270 -15.69 -13.94 -3.77
C ALA A 270 -16.03 -12.72 -4.65
N ARG A 271 -15.14 -12.42 -5.60
CA ARG A 271 -15.25 -11.32 -6.55
C ARG A 271 -15.12 -11.88 -7.96
N ALA A 272 -15.99 -11.41 -8.85
CA ALA A 272 -15.83 -11.67 -10.27
C ALA A 272 -14.54 -11.01 -10.78
N VAL A 273 -13.69 -11.80 -11.43
CA VAL A 273 -12.51 -11.33 -12.15
C VAL A 273 -12.81 -11.39 -13.63
N LEU A 274 -12.61 -10.28 -14.33
CA LEU A 274 -12.79 -10.18 -15.78
C LEU A 274 -11.48 -9.73 -16.41
N LEU A 275 -10.78 -10.62 -17.08
CA LEU A 275 -9.56 -10.33 -17.82
C LEU A 275 -9.88 -10.03 -19.28
N LYS A 276 -9.66 -8.79 -19.70
CA LYS A 276 -9.95 -8.31 -21.07
C LYS A 276 -8.72 -8.27 -21.96
N ARG A 277 -7.52 -8.14 -21.39
CA ARG A 277 -6.26 -8.03 -22.14
C ARG A 277 -5.12 -8.74 -21.44
N VAL A 278 -4.30 -9.42 -22.23
CA VAL A 278 -2.98 -9.95 -21.82
C VAL A 278 -1.95 -9.33 -22.76
N ASP A 279 -0.97 -8.63 -22.21
CA ASP A 279 0.11 -7.96 -22.96
C ASP A 279 -0.39 -7.01 -24.07
N GLY A 280 -1.57 -6.43 -23.85
CA GLY A 280 -2.24 -5.53 -24.79
C GLY A 280 -3.17 -6.22 -25.81
N GLY A 281 -3.05 -7.54 -25.99
CA GLY A 281 -3.84 -8.35 -26.92
C GLY A 281 -5.01 -9.10 -26.29
N ASP A 282 -5.70 -9.91 -27.09
CA ASP A 282 -6.79 -10.78 -26.63
C ASP A 282 -6.24 -11.91 -25.73
N PRO A 283 -6.76 -12.09 -24.51
CA PRO A 283 -6.34 -13.19 -23.65
C PRO A 283 -6.51 -14.59 -24.28
N ALA A 284 -7.45 -14.78 -25.21
CA ALA A 284 -7.69 -16.06 -25.89
C ALA A 284 -6.57 -16.46 -26.86
N GLU A 285 -5.81 -15.48 -27.36
CA GLU A 285 -4.67 -15.67 -28.25
C GLU A 285 -3.33 -15.73 -27.47
N SER A 286 -3.38 -15.52 -26.15
CA SER A 286 -2.20 -15.49 -25.30
C SER A 286 -1.78 -16.88 -24.81
N VAL A 287 -0.53 -16.99 -24.37
CA VAL A 287 0.01 -18.19 -23.70
C VAL A 287 -0.74 -18.56 -22.41
N LEU A 288 -1.55 -17.64 -21.87
CA LEU A 288 -2.34 -17.87 -20.67
C LEU A 288 -3.72 -18.50 -20.98
N ALA A 289 -4.13 -18.61 -22.23
CA ALA A 289 -5.50 -19.03 -22.59
C ALA A 289 -5.87 -20.41 -22.01
N GLU A 290 -5.10 -21.46 -22.30
CA GLU A 290 -5.37 -22.81 -21.78
C GLU A 290 -5.18 -22.90 -20.25
N PRO A 291 -4.09 -22.37 -19.66
CA PRO A 291 -3.93 -22.29 -18.21
C PRO A 291 -5.10 -21.61 -17.48
N LEU A 292 -5.63 -20.51 -18.03
CA LEU A 292 -6.79 -19.82 -17.47
C LEU A 292 -8.05 -20.69 -17.52
N ARG A 293 -8.30 -21.42 -18.62
CA ARG A 293 -9.41 -22.38 -18.71
C ARG A 293 -9.28 -23.46 -17.65
N ALA A 294 -8.10 -24.05 -17.50
CA ALA A 294 -7.81 -25.07 -16.50
C ALA A 294 -8.02 -24.57 -15.05
N ALA A 295 -7.83 -23.26 -14.81
CA ALA A 295 -8.07 -22.63 -13.51
C ALA A 295 -9.54 -22.19 -13.27
N GLY A 296 -10.46 -22.52 -14.19
CA GLY A 296 -11.89 -22.22 -14.07
C GLY A 296 -12.28 -20.82 -14.56
N PHE A 297 -11.48 -20.19 -15.43
CA PHE A 297 -11.93 -19.01 -16.17
C PHE A 297 -12.66 -19.44 -17.44
N SER A 298 -13.83 -18.86 -17.68
CA SER A 298 -14.61 -19.06 -18.90
C SER A 298 -14.35 -17.95 -19.91
N ALA A 299 -14.09 -18.31 -21.16
CA ALA A 299 -13.97 -17.35 -22.25
C ALA A 299 -15.35 -16.73 -22.57
N THR A 300 -15.39 -15.41 -22.76
CA THR A 300 -16.59 -14.66 -23.15
C THR A 300 -16.24 -13.68 -24.27
N SER A 301 -17.25 -13.08 -24.91
CA SER A 301 -17.03 -12.01 -25.90
C SER A 301 -16.34 -10.76 -25.34
N ARG A 302 -16.20 -10.65 -24.00
CA ARG A 302 -15.52 -9.55 -23.31
C ARG A 302 -14.19 -9.95 -22.69
N GLY A 303 -13.68 -11.15 -22.97
CA GLY A 303 -12.47 -11.73 -22.40
C GLY A 303 -12.75 -12.89 -21.43
N PHE A 304 -11.76 -13.25 -20.62
CA PHE A 304 -11.87 -14.35 -19.66
C PHE A 304 -12.51 -13.90 -18.36
N HIS A 305 -13.45 -14.69 -17.86
CA HIS A 305 -14.19 -14.38 -16.66
C HIS A 305 -14.15 -15.54 -15.67
N ARG A 306 -13.89 -15.24 -14.40
CA ARG A 306 -13.98 -16.20 -13.31
C ARG A 306 -14.83 -15.63 -12.18
N ARG A 307 -15.75 -16.45 -11.70
CA ARG A 307 -16.56 -16.17 -10.52
C ARG A 307 -16.51 -17.41 -9.65
N VAL A 308 -16.06 -17.24 -8.41
CA VAL A 308 -16.15 -18.31 -7.40
C VAL A 308 -17.55 -18.20 -6.81
N ASP A 309 -18.40 -19.19 -7.08
CA ASP A 309 -19.72 -19.23 -6.46
C ASP A 309 -19.58 -19.62 -4.98
N ALA A 310 -20.45 -19.07 -4.14
CA ALA A 310 -20.36 -19.24 -2.68
C ALA A 310 -20.59 -20.68 -2.19
N GLY A 311 -20.81 -21.64 -3.10
CA GLY A 311 -21.09 -23.05 -2.82
C GLY A 311 -19.97 -24.03 -3.18
N ASP A 312 -18.83 -23.58 -3.72
CA ASP A 312 -17.74 -24.48 -4.15
C ASP A 312 -16.82 -24.97 -3.01
N ASP A 313 -17.11 -24.57 -1.75
CA ASP A 313 -16.55 -25.24 -0.56
C ASP A 313 -17.50 -26.38 -0.13
N ALA A 314 -17.57 -27.46 -0.91
CA ALA A 314 -17.98 -28.75 -0.39
C ALA A 314 -16.72 -29.58 -0.14
N PRO A 315 -16.34 -29.89 1.11
CA PRO A 315 -15.30 -30.89 1.35
C PRO A 315 -15.83 -32.24 0.85
N ALA A 316 -15.19 -32.77 -0.18
CA ALA A 316 -15.41 -34.11 -0.69
C ALA A 316 -14.84 -35.16 0.28
N TYR A 317 -15.43 -35.31 1.47
CA TYR A 317 -15.29 -36.51 2.31
C TYR A 317 -16.52 -36.66 3.20
N LEU A 318 -17.44 -37.52 2.80
CA LEU A 318 -18.26 -38.40 3.65
C LEU A 318 -19.01 -39.39 2.74
N ASN A 319 -18.31 -40.46 2.38
CA ASN A 319 -18.79 -41.85 2.39
C ASN A 319 -17.56 -42.75 2.49
#